data_AF-A0A0L6U1M3-F1
#
_entry.id   AF-A0A0L6U1M3-F1
#
_cell.length_a   1.000
_cell.length_b   1.000
_cell.length_c   1.000
_cell.angle_alpha   90.00
_cell.angle_beta   90.00
_cell.angle_gamma   90.00
#
_symmetry.space_group_name_H-M   'P 1'
#
loop_
_entity.id
_entity.type
_entity.pdbx_description
1 polymer ?
#
loop_
_entity_poly.entity_id
_entity_poly.type
_entity_poly.pdbx_seq_one_letter_code
_entity_poly.pdbx_strand_id
1 'polypeptide(L)'
;MGRLPDDVFEKITQISIIDYALSNGYELLKIGNQVKIKNEGGLFIDPDLNRWKCLSDDSKAAGGGIIQFVMYMKEKSKGDVIHELAAFINHHPEPSEVAKDYIKKAKDYAKTNNGKFEPPEKAMNYRRIFAYLIKTRCIDPEVVNYYIKHHKIYEDKNHNCAFCGFDEKGLIKSISLRGTYDVPDKDAFKGIVKNSDKSYPFTHQGKGNRVLVFEAPIDMLSYQTIKRKIGDINQNKDHYIALNGVAHIGLVHYLKTHPDIENIVMCLDNDEPGQDNTLSLINAVEELHPGKYNFDLKLPTEPHKDWNEVLKNIHQEREKAVVREDDPEDEWEQEA
;
A
#
# COMPACT_ATOMS: atom_id res chain seq x y z
N MET A 1 28.67 40.34 9.25
CA MET A 1 29.01 38.90 9.25
C MET A 1 29.90 38.63 8.05
N GLY A 2 31.11 38.13 8.28
CA GLY A 2 32.02 37.75 7.19
C GLY A 2 31.46 36.56 6.41
N ARG A 3 31.65 36.57 5.08
CA ARG A 3 31.32 35.43 4.22
C ARG A 3 32.16 34.23 4.68
N LEU A 4 31.52 33.10 4.95
CA LEU A 4 32.24 31.87 5.27
C LEU A 4 33.16 31.49 4.11
N PRO A 5 34.37 30.98 4.39
CA PRO A 5 35.23 30.43 3.36
C PRO A 5 34.47 29.43 2.48
N ASP A 6 34.60 29.54 1.15
CA ASP A 6 33.80 28.75 0.22
C ASP A 6 34.02 27.22 0.42
N ASP A 7 35.19 26.81 0.92
CA ASP A 7 35.53 25.42 1.27
C ASP A 7 34.75 24.88 2.48
N VAL A 8 34.49 25.74 3.47
CA VAL A 8 33.67 25.39 4.64
C VAL A 8 32.21 25.27 4.23
N PHE A 9 31.74 26.17 3.36
CA PHE A 9 30.37 26.11 2.87
C PHE A 9 30.10 24.84 2.05
N GLU A 10 31.04 24.44 1.19
CA GLU A 10 30.93 23.20 0.42
C GLU A 10 30.82 21.97 1.34
N LYS A 11 31.68 21.89 2.36
CA LYS A 11 31.61 20.81 3.38
C LYS A 11 30.28 20.80 4.13
N ILE A 12 29.75 21.97 4.49
CA ILE A 12 28.44 22.08 5.15
C ILE A 12 27.33 21.48 4.28
N THR A 13 27.35 21.73 2.96
CA THR A 13 26.31 21.19 2.07
C THR A 13 26.36 19.67 1.90
N GLN A 14 27.48 19.04 2.29
CA GLN A 14 27.69 17.59 2.21
C GLN A 14 27.40 16.86 3.53
N ILE A 15 27.12 17.58 4.64
CA ILE A 15 26.73 16.96 5.91
C ILE A 15 25.57 15.99 5.68
N SER A 16 25.72 14.76 6.17
CA SER A 16 24.68 13.74 6.11
C SER A 16 23.45 14.17 6.91
N ILE A 17 22.29 14.23 6.26
CA ILE A 17 21.00 14.49 6.92
C ILE A 17 20.69 13.41 7.97
N ILE A 18 21.07 12.15 7.72
CA ILE A 18 20.88 11.04 8.66
C ILE A 18 21.62 11.29 9.97
N ASP A 19 22.94 11.51 9.91
CA ASP A 19 23.74 11.86 11.10
C ASP A 19 23.20 13.07 11.84
N TYR A 20 22.91 14.16 11.13
CA TYR A 20 22.36 15.35 11.79
C TYR A 20 21.02 15.02 12.48
N ALA A 21 20.15 14.25 11.84
CA ALA A 21 18.87 13.86 12.41
C ALA A 21 19.07 13.01 13.68
N LEU A 22 19.91 11.98 13.62
CA LEU A 22 20.22 11.12 14.77
C LEU A 22 20.85 11.89 15.93
N SER A 23 21.82 12.77 15.65
CA SER A 23 22.48 13.61 16.66
C SER A 23 21.54 14.60 17.33
N ASN A 24 20.43 14.95 16.68
CA ASN A 24 19.40 15.82 17.25
C ASN A 24 18.20 15.04 17.84
N GLY A 25 18.32 13.72 17.99
CA GLY A 25 17.34 12.88 18.67
C GLY A 25 16.13 12.49 17.82
N TYR A 26 16.17 12.71 16.52
CA TYR A 26 15.08 12.27 15.63
C TYR A 26 15.08 10.75 15.47
N GLU A 27 13.90 10.15 15.55
CA GLU A 27 13.70 8.73 15.30
C GLU A 27 13.48 8.45 13.81
N LEU A 28 14.24 7.50 13.27
CA LEU A 28 14.25 7.18 11.84
C LEU A 28 13.62 5.81 11.57
N LEU A 29 12.74 5.75 10.55
CA LEU A 29 12.12 4.53 10.05
C LEU A 29 12.51 4.29 8.59
N LYS A 30 13.08 3.12 8.29
CA LYS A 30 13.45 2.77 6.91
C LYS A 30 12.20 2.35 6.11
N ILE A 31 12.01 2.95 4.94
CA ILE A 31 10.91 2.64 4.01
C ILE A 31 11.47 2.57 2.58
N GLY A 32 11.70 1.36 2.06
CA GLY A 32 12.30 1.17 0.73
C GLY A 32 13.75 1.67 0.66
N ASN A 33 14.03 2.58 -0.29
CA ASN A 33 15.29 3.35 -0.38
C ASN A 33 15.29 4.64 0.45
N GLN A 34 14.15 5.01 1.04
CA GLN A 34 14.01 6.24 1.81
C GLN A 34 14.00 5.97 3.31
N VAL A 35 14.16 7.04 4.08
CA VAL A 35 14.12 7.04 5.54
C VAL A 35 13.12 8.10 5.99
N LYS A 36 12.06 7.69 6.68
CA LYS A 36 11.07 8.57 7.28
C LYS A 36 11.54 9.04 8.66
N ILE A 37 11.26 10.29 9.00
CA ILE A 37 11.40 10.78 10.38
C ILE A 37 10.05 10.60 11.08
N LYS A 38 10.03 9.89 12.22
CA LYS A 38 8.79 9.69 12.98
C LYS A 38 8.27 11.02 13.52
N ASN A 39 6.94 11.13 13.63
CA ASN A 39 6.23 12.27 14.21
C ASN A 39 6.44 13.61 13.48
N GLU A 40 7.08 13.60 12.30
CA GLU A 40 7.39 14.80 11.51
C GLU A 40 6.59 14.78 10.19
N GLY A 41 5.36 14.27 10.26
CA GLY A 41 4.44 14.15 9.13
C GLY A 41 4.99 13.34 7.96
N GLY A 42 4.84 13.87 6.74
CA GLY A 42 5.29 13.25 5.50
C GLY A 42 6.75 13.42 5.17
N LEU A 43 7.64 13.57 6.16
CA LEU A 43 9.05 13.86 5.91
C LEU A 43 9.88 12.61 5.64
N PHE A 44 10.42 12.53 4.42
CA PHE A 44 11.31 11.47 3.97
C PHE A 44 12.68 12.04 3.58
N ILE A 45 13.72 11.28 3.91
CA ILE A 45 15.11 11.49 3.53
C ILE A 45 15.47 10.42 2.47
N ASP A 46 16.09 10.85 1.39
CA ASP A 46 16.85 10.00 0.47
C ASP A 46 18.31 9.98 0.95
N PRO A 47 18.80 8.88 1.55
CA PRO A 47 20.15 8.83 2.08
C PRO A 47 21.21 8.90 0.98
N ASP A 48 20.95 8.32 -0.19
CA ASP A 48 21.91 8.26 -1.29
C ASP A 48 22.13 9.66 -1.91
N LEU A 49 21.03 10.36 -2.19
CA LEU A 49 21.09 11.72 -2.74
C LEU A 49 21.40 12.78 -1.68
N ASN A 50 21.37 12.40 -0.40
CA ASN A 50 21.42 13.31 0.75
C ASN A 50 20.44 14.50 0.57
N ARG A 51 19.18 14.14 0.34
CA ARG A 51 18.07 15.08 0.13
C ARG A 51 16.88 14.68 0.97
N TRP A 52 15.99 15.63 1.21
CA TRP A 52 14.74 15.35 1.92
C TRP A 52 13.56 16.04 1.22
N LYS A 53 12.35 15.55 1.50
CA LYS A 53 11.08 16.13 1.07
C LYS A 53 10.01 15.84 2.13
N CYS A 54 9.24 16.85 2.51
CA CYS A 54 7.98 16.66 3.22
C CYS A 54 6.84 16.55 2.18
N LEU A 55 6.13 15.43 2.17
CA LEU A 55 5.04 15.14 1.25
C LEU A 55 3.70 15.73 1.69
N SER A 56 3.56 16.08 2.97
CA SER A 56 2.39 16.78 3.52
C SER A 56 2.48 18.30 3.38
N ASP A 57 3.62 18.84 2.92
CA ASP A 57 3.80 20.27 2.64
C ASP A 57 4.22 20.51 1.18
N ASP A 58 3.34 21.20 0.44
CA ASP A 58 3.55 21.58 -0.96
C ASP A 58 4.30 22.91 -1.13
N SER A 59 4.74 23.54 -0.03
CA SER A 59 5.57 24.73 -0.07
C SER A 59 6.92 24.47 -0.77
N LYS A 60 7.52 25.55 -1.29
CA LYS A 60 8.89 25.50 -1.84
C LYS A 60 9.95 25.24 -0.75
N ALA A 61 9.61 25.42 0.53
CA ALA A 61 10.51 25.21 1.65
C ALA A 61 10.55 23.75 2.12
N ALA A 62 9.52 22.97 1.81
CA ALA A 62 9.43 21.55 2.10
C ALA A 62 10.32 20.73 1.16
N GLY A 63 11.63 20.77 1.35
CA GLY A 63 12.58 19.89 0.69
C GLY A 63 13.89 20.57 0.33
N GLY A 64 14.91 19.77 0.05
CA GLY A 64 16.24 20.26 -0.33
C GLY A 64 17.37 19.45 0.29
N GLY A 65 18.50 20.11 0.52
CA GLY A 65 19.65 19.53 1.22
C GLY A 65 19.61 19.80 2.73
N ILE A 66 20.71 19.51 3.41
CA ILE A 66 20.85 19.67 4.87
C ILE A 66 20.53 21.09 5.37
N ILE A 67 20.92 22.14 4.63
CA ILE A 67 20.61 23.53 5.04
C ILE A 67 19.09 23.74 5.09
N GLN A 68 18.37 23.36 4.03
CA GLN A 68 16.90 23.47 4.01
C GLN A 68 16.26 22.58 5.06
N PHE A 69 16.83 21.41 5.32
CA PHE A 69 16.35 20.48 6.34
C PHE A 69 16.34 21.16 7.70
N VAL A 70 17.49 21.68 8.15
CA VAL A 70 17.58 22.33 9.46
C VAL A 70 16.72 23.60 9.51
N MET A 71 16.68 24.37 8.43
CA MET A 71 15.81 25.56 8.37
C MET A 71 14.34 25.18 8.58
N TYR A 72 13.88 24.11 7.93
CA TYR A 72 12.50 23.63 8.03
C TYR A 72 12.20 23.05 9.41
N MET A 73 13.06 22.15 9.90
CA MET A 73 12.84 21.43 11.16
C MET A 73 12.96 22.31 12.41
N LYS A 74 13.77 23.38 12.35
CA LYS A 74 14.02 24.26 13.51
C LYS A 74 13.50 25.68 13.33
N GLU A 75 12.83 25.97 12.21
CA GLU A 75 12.33 27.31 11.84
C GLU A 75 13.41 28.41 11.93
N LYS A 76 14.67 28.05 11.65
CA LYS A 76 15.83 28.95 11.78
C LYS A 76 16.14 29.70 10.48
N SER A 77 16.72 30.89 10.63
CA SER A 77 17.27 31.63 9.50
C SER A 77 18.44 30.86 8.87
N LYS A 78 18.68 31.06 7.57
CA LYS A 78 19.82 30.45 6.88
C LYS A 78 21.16 30.76 7.56
N GLY A 79 21.33 31.97 8.10
CA GLY A 79 22.55 32.37 8.79
C GLY A 79 22.82 31.52 10.04
N ASP A 80 21.82 31.36 10.89
CA ASP A 80 21.91 30.57 12.13
C ASP A 80 22.16 29.10 11.83
N VAL A 81 21.46 28.56 10.82
CA VAL A 81 21.65 27.18 10.36
C VAL A 81 23.07 26.94 9.89
N ILE A 82 23.64 27.85 9.10
CA ILE A 82 25.01 27.68 8.62
C ILE A 82 26.00 27.70 9.79
N HIS A 83 25.82 28.58 10.79
CA HIS A 83 26.66 28.58 11.99
C HIS A 83 26.56 27.28 12.79
N GLU A 84 25.35 26.75 12.95
CA GLU A 84 25.12 25.46 13.61
C GLU A 84 25.78 24.31 12.87
N LEU A 85 25.59 24.24 11.54
CA LEU A 85 26.18 23.21 10.70
C LEU A 85 27.71 23.32 10.62
N ALA A 86 28.27 24.52 10.68
CA ALA A 86 29.72 24.74 10.77
C ALA A 86 30.30 24.18 12.09
N ALA A 87 29.58 24.30 13.21
CA ALA A 87 29.99 23.69 14.47
C ALA A 87 29.84 22.15 14.43
N PHE A 88 28.79 21.66 13.75
CA PHE A 88 28.52 20.25 13.59
C PHE A 88 29.59 19.53 12.75
N ILE A 89 29.93 20.05 11.56
CA ILE A 89 30.91 19.42 10.66
C ILE A 89 32.30 19.28 11.29
N ASN A 90 32.68 20.17 12.21
CA ASN A 90 33.96 20.07 12.93
C ASN A 90 34.07 18.79 13.78
N HIS A 91 32.95 18.25 14.24
CA HIS A 91 32.88 17.01 15.02
C HIS A 91 32.45 15.80 14.18
N HIS A 92 31.89 16.04 12.99
CA HIS A 92 31.35 15.03 12.08
C HIS A 92 31.82 15.30 10.63
N PRO A 93 33.14 15.24 10.35
CA PRO A 93 33.68 15.63 9.05
C PRO A 93 33.29 14.66 7.91
N GLU A 94 32.92 13.44 8.27
CA GLU A 94 32.53 12.37 7.34
C GLU A 94 31.25 11.69 7.87
N PRO A 95 30.44 11.08 6.98
CA PRO A 95 29.28 10.31 7.40
C PRO A 95 29.67 9.20 8.38
N SER A 96 28.88 9.01 9.44
CA SER A 96 29.07 7.91 10.39
C SER A 96 28.87 6.54 9.73
N GLU A 97 29.33 5.46 10.38
CA GLU A 97 29.06 4.10 9.88
C GLU A 97 27.55 3.80 9.79
N VAL A 98 26.74 4.40 10.66
CA VAL A 98 25.27 4.29 10.61
C VAL A 98 24.73 4.97 9.35
N ALA A 99 25.17 6.19 9.06
CA ALA A 99 24.77 6.88 7.83
C ALA A 99 25.25 6.15 6.57
N LYS A 100 26.48 5.63 6.57
CA LYS A 100 27.01 4.81 5.46
C LYS A 100 26.18 3.55 5.23
N ASP A 101 25.69 2.89 6.27
CA ASP A 101 24.78 1.74 6.15
C ASP A 101 23.44 2.14 5.51
N TYR A 102 22.85 3.27 5.91
CA TYR A 102 21.65 3.80 5.25
C TYR A 102 21.88 4.12 3.77
N ILE A 103 23.00 4.78 3.44
CA ILE A 103 23.38 5.10 2.05
C ILE A 103 23.55 3.83 1.24
N LYS A 104 24.32 2.85 1.76
CA LYS A 104 24.55 1.57 1.08
C LYS A 104 23.23 0.84 0.82
N LYS A 105 22.36 0.77 1.84
CA LYS A 105 21.04 0.15 1.72
C LYS A 105 20.14 0.86 0.71
N ALA A 106 20.19 2.19 0.63
CA ALA A 106 19.45 2.97 -0.35
C ALA A 106 19.97 2.70 -1.78
N LYS A 107 21.29 2.68 -1.97
CA LYS A 107 21.94 2.32 -3.25
C LYS A 107 21.64 0.90 -3.68
N ASP A 108 21.72 -0.06 -2.76
CA ASP A 108 21.44 -1.46 -3.05
C ASP A 108 19.97 -1.63 -3.45
N TYR A 109 19.04 -0.98 -2.75
CA TYR A 109 17.63 -0.94 -3.13
C TYR A 109 17.42 -0.31 -4.52
N ALA A 110 18.04 0.85 -4.79
CA ALA A 110 17.95 1.50 -6.09
C ALA A 110 18.53 0.61 -7.19
N LYS A 111 19.64 -0.09 -6.95
CA LYS A 111 20.26 -1.00 -7.91
C LYS A 111 19.39 -2.24 -8.19
N THR A 112 18.71 -2.78 -7.18
CA THR A 112 17.78 -3.91 -7.36
C THR A 112 16.45 -3.50 -8.00
N ASN A 113 16.08 -2.21 -7.87
CA ASN A 113 14.76 -1.68 -8.25
C ASN A 113 14.80 -0.66 -9.42
N ASN A 114 15.97 -0.34 -9.98
CA ASN A 114 16.13 0.44 -11.22
C ASN A 114 15.88 -0.38 -12.49
N GLY A 115 15.37 -1.61 -12.35
CA GLY A 115 14.96 -2.38 -13.51
C GLY A 115 13.73 -1.78 -14.16
N LYS A 116 13.59 -1.98 -15.46
CA LYS A 116 12.34 -1.67 -16.16
C LYS A 116 11.23 -2.56 -15.58
N PHE A 117 10.09 -1.97 -15.27
CA PHE A 117 8.88 -2.75 -14.97
C PHE A 117 8.43 -3.44 -16.25
N GLU A 118 8.33 -4.77 -16.19
CA GLU A 118 7.91 -5.60 -17.32
C GLU A 118 6.77 -6.51 -16.87
N PRO A 119 5.54 -6.28 -17.36
CA PRO A 119 4.42 -7.17 -17.09
C PRO A 119 4.73 -8.59 -17.56
N PRO A 120 4.39 -9.63 -16.77
CA PRO A 120 4.54 -11.00 -17.20
C PRO A 120 3.63 -11.27 -18.40
N GLU A 121 4.11 -12.13 -19.30
CA GLU A 121 3.38 -12.50 -20.50
C GLU A 121 2.04 -13.14 -20.17
N LYS A 122 1.01 -12.79 -20.95
CA LYS A 122 -0.35 -13.34 -20.80
C LYS A 122 -0.38 -14.79 -21.29
N ALA A 123 -1.15 -15.63 -20.60
CA ALA A 123 -1.53 -16.94 -21.10
C ALA A 123 -2.40 -16.83 -22.37
N MET A 124 -2.48 -17.93 -23.13
CA MET A 124 -3.32 -18.00 -24.34
C MET A 124 -4.82 -17.92 -24.04
N ASN A 125 -5.25 -18.27 -22.83
CA ASN A 125 -6.63 -18.19 -22.37
C ASN A 125 -6.67 -17.99 -20.85
N TYR A 126 -7.86 -17.70 -20.33
CA TYR A 126 -8.11 -17.36 -18.92
C TYR A 126 -8.81 -18.48 -18.13
N ARG A 127 -8.79 -19.73 -18.62
CA ARG A 127 -9.61 -20.81 -18.07
C ARG A 127 -9.30 -21.10 -16.61
N ARG A 128 -8.02 -21.02 -16.21
CA ARG A 128 -7.61 -21.36 -14.84
C ARG A 128 -7.97 -20.26 -13.87
N ILE A 129 -7.79 -18.99 -14.24
CA ILE A 129 -8.21 -17.89 -13.36
C ILE A 129 -9.74 -17.86 -13.20
N PHE A 130 -10.52 -18.18 -14.24
CA PHE A 130 -11.97 -18.28 -14.12
C PHE A 130 -12.38 -19.42 -13.18
N ALA A 131 -11.84 -20.62 -13.38
CA ALA A 131 -12.10 -21.74 -12.48
C ALA A 131 -11.70 -21.40 -11.04
N TYR A 132 -10.52 -20.81 -10.84
CA TYR A 132 -10.01 -20.46 -9.52
C TYR A 132 -10.85 -19.38 -8.83
N LEU A 133 -11.03 -18.21 -9.46
CA LEU A 133 -11.74 -17.09 -8.83
C LEU A 133 -13.22 -17.41 -8.61
N ILE A 134 -13.88 -18.10 -9.55
CA ILE A 134 -15.31 -18.38 -9.44
C ILE A 134 -15.58 -19.63 -8.61
N LYS A 135 -14.92 -20.76 -8.90
CA LYS A 135 -15.24 -22.05 -8.27
C LYS A 135 -14.50 -22.23 -6.95
N THR A 136 -13.21 -21.92 -6.90
CA THR A 136 -12.41 -22.09 -5.67
C THR A 136 -12.61 -20.95 -4.69
N ARG A 137 -12.69 -19.71 -5.19
CA ARG A 137 -12.80 -18.49 -4.37
C ARG A 137 -14.23 -17.96 -4.23
N CYS A 138 -15.21 -18.59 -4.89
CA CYS A 138 -16.64 -18.27 -4.82
C CYS A 138 -17.00 -16.83 -5.25
N ILE A 139 -16.11 -16.15 -5.96
CA ILE A 139 -16.33 -14.77 -6.46
C ILE A 139 -17.38 -14.81 -7.57
N ASP A 140 -18.32 -13.87 -7.53
CA ASP A 140 -19.38 -13.74 -8.53
C ASP A 140 -18.76 -13.60 -9.94
N PRO A 141 -19.20 -14.41 -10.93
CA PRO A 141 -18.72 -14.33 -12.30
C PRO A 141 -18.76 -12.92 -12.90
N GLU A 142 -19.78 -12.11 -12.58
CA GLU A 142 -19.90 -10.73 -13.05
C GLU A 142 -18.82 -9.82 -12.47
N VAL A 143 -18.44 -10.03 -11.21
CA VAL A 143 -17.32 -9.32 -10.58
C VAL A 143 -16.02 -9.67 -11.30
N VAL A 144 -15.74 -10.95 -11.51
CA VAL A 144 -14.53 -11.40 -12.23
C VAL A 144 -14.50 -10.84 -13.67
N ASN A 145 -15.62 -10.97 -14.38
CA ASN A 145 -15.76 -10.50 -15.76
C ASN A 145 -15.52 -8.99 -15.90
N TYR A 146 -15.98 -8.19 -14.94
CA TYR A 146 -15.72 -6.76 -14.93
C TYR A 146 -14.23 -6.46 -15.00
N TYR A 147 -13.42 -7.01 -14.10
CA TYR A 147 -11.99 -6.70 -14.05
C TYR A 147 -11.19 -7.28 -15.22
N ILE A 148 -11.58 -8.45 -15.75
CA ILE A 148 -10.95 -9.01 -16.95
C ILE A 148 -11.25 -8.13 -18.18
N LYS A 149 -12.51 -7.70 -18.37
CA LYS A 149 -12.91 -6.83 -19.48
C LYS A 149 -12.18 -5.48 -19.46
N HIS A 150 -11.91 -4.95 -18.27
CA HIS A 150 -11.16 -3.70 -18.08
C HIS A 150 -9.63 -3.91 -18.01
N HIS A 151 -9.14 -5.10 -18.39
CA HIS A 151 -7.72 -5.47 -18.38
C HIS A 151 -7.02 -5.32 -17.02
N LYS A 152 -7.78 -5.26 -15.92
CA LYS A 152 -7.26 -5.17 -14.56
C LYS A 152 -6.85 -6.51 -13.99
N ILE A 153 -7.42 -7.61 -14.49
CA ILE A 153 -7.02 -8.98 -14.15
C ILE A 153 -6.70 -9.74 -15.42
N TYR A 154 -5.63 -10.52 -15.41
CA TYR A 154 -5.32 -11.49 -16.46
C TYR A 154 -4.60 -12.74 -15.90
N GLU A 155 -4.56 -13.81 -16.69
CA GLU A 155 -3.77 -15.01 -16.40
C GLU A 155 -2.39 -14.89 -17.03
N ASP A 156 -1.32 -15.01 -16.23
CA ASP A 156 0.06 -15.03 -16.76
C ASP A 156 0.44 -16.41 -17.32
N LYS A 157 1.60 -16.51 -18.01
CA LYS A 157 2.10 -17.79 -18.56
C LYS A 157 2.32 -18.91 -17.53
N ASN A 158 2.50 -18.56 -16.25
CA ASN A 158 2.62 -19.51 -15.16
C ASN A 158 1.26 -19.86 -14.54
N HIS A 159 0.18 -19.38 -15.14
CA HIS A 159 -1.19 -19.53 -14.68
C HIS A 159 -1.47 -18.87 -13.32
N ASN A 160 -0.79 -17.77 -13.00
CA ASN A 160 -1.16 -16.92 -11.86
C ASN A 160 -2.27 -15.93 -12.26
N CYS A 161 -3.10 -15.55 -11.29
CA CYS A 161 -3.91 -14.33 -11.39
C CYS A 161 -2.99 -13.12 -11.24
N ALA A 162 -2.89 -12.31 -12.29
CA ALA A 162 -2.18 -11.04 -12.29
C ALA A 162 -3.18 -9.89 -12.06
N PHE A 163 -3.09 -9.22 -10.91
CA PHE A 163 -3.90 -8.06 -10.53
C PHE A 163 -3.11 -6.78 -10.80
N CYS A 164 -3.59 -5.96 -11.73
CA CYS A 164 -2.86 -4.82 -12.28
C CYS A 164 -3.25 -3.50 -11.61
N GLY A 165 -2.25 -2.76 -11.16
CA GLY A 165 -2.39 -1.36 -10.78
C GLY A 165 -1.97 -0.42 -11.89
N PHE A 166 -2.76 0.63 -12.10
CA PHE A 166 -2.63 1.57 -13.22
C PHE A 166 -2.35 2.98 -12.71
N ASP A 167 -1.55 3.73 -13.48
CA ASP A 167 -1.42 5.17 -13.30
C ASP A 167 -2.62 5.95 -13.85
N GLU A 168 -2.60 7.25 -13.63
CA GLU A 168 -3.62 8.20 -14.08
C GLU A 168 -3.75 8.26 -15.61
N LYS A 169 -2.76 7.74 -16.35
CA LYS A 169 -2.74 7.66 -17.82
C LYS A 169 -3.20 6.29 -18.34
N GLY A 170 -3.58 5.37 -17.45
CA GLY A 170 -4.01 4.02 -17.82
C GLY A 170 -2.86 3.08 -18.18
N LEU A 171 -1.62 3.38 -17.77
CA LEU A 171 -0.48 2.47 -17.93
C LEU A 171 -0.31 1.59 -16.69
N ILE A 172 -0.03 0.30 -16.90
CA ILE A 172 0.24 -0.63 -15.80
C ILE A 172 1.56 -0.24 -15.14
N LYS A 173 1.54 -0.05 -13.82
CA LYS A 173 2.72 0.28 -13.00
C LYS A 173 3.05 -0.77 -11.96
N SER A 174 2.07 -1.58 -11.57
CA SER A 174 2.27 -2.65 -10.61
C SER A 174 1.46 -3.86 -11.00
N ILE A 175 1.97 -5.06 -10.66
CA ILE A 175 1.21 -6.29 -10.75
C ILE A 175 1.48 -7.12 -9.50
N SER A 176 0.43 -7.50 -8.78
CA SER A 176 0.48 -8.59 -7.81
C SER A 176 0.02 -9.91 -8.44
N LEU A 177 0.68 -10.99 -8.03
CA LEU A 177 0.48 -12.33 -8.55
C LEU A 177 -0.07 -13.23 -7.45
N ARG A 178 -1.09 -14.01 -7.80
CA ARG A 178 -1.64 -15.09 -6.97
C ARG A 178 -1.65 -16.38 -7.76
N GLY A 179 -1.03 -17.43 -7.23
CA GLY A 179 -1.12 -18.77 -7.83
C GLY A 179 -2.56 -19.29 -7.85
N THR A 180 -2.97 -19.97 -8.92
CA THR A 180 -4.32 -20.56 -9.05
C THR A 180 -4.41 -22.00 -8.56
N TYR A 181 -3.38 -22.49 -7.86
CA TYR A 181 -3.30 -23.86 -7.37
C TYR A 181 -3.11 -23.82 -5.86
N ASP A 182 -4.22 -23.97 -5.13
CA ASP A 182 -4.23 -24.11 -3.68
C ASP A 182 -3.99 -25.60 -3.36
N VAL A 183 -2.92 -25.92 -2.65
CA VAL A 183 -2.62 -27.27 -2.17
C VAL A 183 -2.92 -27.31 -0.68
N PRO A 184 -3.61 -28.33 -0.16
CA PRO A 184 -3.77 -28.49 1.28
C PRO A 184 -2.43 -28.38 2.00
N ASP A 185 -2.41 -27.68 3.13
CA ASP A 185 -1.23 -27.47 3.98
C ASP A 185 -0.05 -26.73 3.32
N LYS A 186 -0.28 -26.05 2.18
CA LYS A 186 0.72 -25.19 1.54
C LYS A 186 0.12 -23.85 1.16
N ASP A 187 0.82 -22.78 1.56
CA ASP A 187 0.48 -21.45 1.11
C ASP A 187 0.56 -21.34 -0.41
N ALA A 188 -0.54 -20.91 -1.02
CA ALA A 188 -0.54 -20.59 -2.42
C ALA A 188 0.41 -19.42 -2.70
N PHE A 189 1.05 -19.44 -3.86
CA PHE A 189 2.01 -18.42 -4.28
C PHE A 189 1.37 -17.02 -4.20
N LYS A 190 2.05 -16.10 -3.51
CA LYS A 190 1.78 -14.65 -3.50
C LYS A 190 3.07 -13.96 -3.92
N GLY A 191 2.97 -13.00 -4.84
CA GLY A 191 4.14 -12.27 -5.31
C GLY A 191 3.79 -10.89 -5.86
N ILE A 192 4.82 -10.06 -6.04
CA ILE A 192 4.72 -8.79 -6.74
C ILE A 192 5.76 -8.83 -7.87
N VAL A 193 5.36 -8.43 -9.07
CA VAL A 193 6.26 -8.37 -10.23
C VAL A 193 7.38 -7.38 -9.93
N LYS A 194 8.62 -7.76 -10.27
CA LYS A 194 9.80 -6.96 -10.01
C LYS A 194 9.65 -5.54 -10.58
N ASN A 195 10.12 -4.53 -9.83
CA ASN A 195 10.02 -3.11 -10.16
C ASN A 195 8.57 -2.58 -10.27
N SER A 196 7.58 -3.29 -9.71
CA SER A 196 6.23 -2.74 -9.54
C SER A 196 6.27 -1.50 -8.64
N ASP A 197 5.62 -0.42 -9.08
CA ASP A 197 5.44 0.79 -8.28
C ASP A 197 4.29 0.60 -7.29
N LYS A 198 4.62 0.54 -6.00
CA LYS A 198 3.65 0.30 -4.92
C LYS A 198 2.67 1.45 -4.70
N SER A 199 2.91 2.62 -5.31
CA SER A 199 1.99 3.77 -5.30
C SER A 199 0.72 3.50 -6.12
N TYR A 200 0.77 2.52 -7.01
CA TYR A 200 -0.33 2.15 -7.89
C TYR A 200 -0.83 0.74 -7.56
N PRO A 201 -1.57 0.51 -6.47
CA PRO A 201 -2.13 -0.80 -6.13
C PRO A 201 -3.27 -1.23 -7.07
N PHE A 202 -3.82 -2.42 -6.84
CA PHE A 202 -5.03 -2.86 -7.54
C PHE A 202 -6.24 -2.08 -7.02
N THR A 203 -6.97 -1.40 -7.90
CA THR A 203 -8.05 -0.49 -7.50
C THR A 203 -9.31 -0.66 -8.34
N HIS A 204 -10.43 -0.29 -7.74
CA HIS A 204 -11.69 0.04 -8.40
C HIS A 204 -12.00 1.51 -8.09
N GLN A 205 -12.10 2.33 -9.13
CA GLN A 205 -12.42 3.74 -8.96
C GLN A 205 -13.94 3.90 -8.89
N GLY A 206 -14.41 4.47 -7.78
CA GLY A 206 -15.81 4.86 -7.58
C GLY A 206 -16.07 6.29 -8.06
N LYS A 207 -17.23 6.82 -7.65
CA LYS A 207 -17.67 8.20 -7.93
C LYS A 207 -18.04 8.97 -6.66
N GLY A 208 -18.00 8.32 -5.50
CA GLY A 208 -18.37 8.88 -4.21
C GLY A 208 -17.15 9.21 -3.36
N ASN A 209 -17.39 9.88 -2.23
CA ASN A 209 -16.35 10.34 -1.30
C ASN A 209 -15.83 9.26 -0.32
N ARG A 210 -15.94 7.97 -0.65
CA ARG A 210 -15.59 6.87 0.25
C ARG A 210 -14.69 5.84 -0.42
N VAL A 211 -13.63 5.44 0.26
CA VAL A 211 -12.74 4.34 -0.14
C VAL A 211 -12.73 3.22 0.88
N LEU A 212 -12.83 1.98 0.41
CA LEU A 212 -12.67 0.76 1.21
C LEU A 212 -11.30 0.15 0.92
N VAL A 213 -10.52 -0.11 1.96
CA VAL A 213 -9.13 -0.56 1.90
C VAL A 213 -9.03 -2.02 2.29
N PHE A 214 -8.49 -2.87 1.42
CA PHE A 214 -8.36 -4.31 1.62
C PHE A 214 -6.90 -4.73 1.63
N GLU A 215 -6.60 -5.84 2.31
CA GLU A 215 -5.24 -6.38 2.36
C GLU A 215 -4.80 -7.02 1.04
N ALA A 216 -5.71 -7.66 0.31
CA ALA A 216 -5.40 -8.27 -0.97
C ALA A 216 -6.56 -8.16 -1.99
N PRO A 217 -6.25 -8.34 -3.29
CA PRO A 217 -7.26 -8.26 -4.36
C PRO A 217 -8.41 -9.25 -4.20
N ILE A 218 -8.14 -10.49 -3.75
CA ILE A 218 -9.19 -11.49 -3.59
C ILE A 218 -10.20 -11.08 -2.51
N ASP A 219 -9.76 -10.44 -1.43
CA ASP A 219 -10.65 -9.94 -0.37
C ASP A 219 -11.55 -8.82 -0.88
N MET A 220 -10.97 -7.89 -1.65
CA MET A 220 -11.72 -6.83 -2.32
C MET A 220 -12.82 -7.40 -3.24
N LEU A 221 -12.49 -8.39 -4.08
CA LEU A 221 -13.45 -9.04 -4.98
C LEU A 221 -14.49 -9.85 -4.21
N SER A 222 -14.09 -10.47 -3.10
CA SER A 222 -14.97 -11.25 -2.24
C SER A 222 -16.01 -10.35 -1.57
N TYR A 223 -15.58 -9.22 -1.03
CA TYR A 223 -16.46 -8.22 -0.45
C TYR A 223 -17.42 -7.61 -1.48
N GLN A 224 -16.95 -7.31 -2.70
CA GLN A 224 -17.84 -6.87 -3.78
C GLN A 224 -18.89 -7.92 -4.14
N THR A 225 -18.52 -9.21 -4.09
CA THR A 225 -19.48 -10.32 -4.27
C THR A 225 -20.50 -10.38 -3.14
N ILE A 226 -20.08 -10.23 -1.89
CA ILE A 226 -20.97 -10.18 -0.72
C ILE A 226 -21.97 -9.03 -0.86
N LYS A 227 -21.51 -7.81 -1.19
CA LYS A 227 -22.38 -6.64 -1.42
C LYS A 227 -23.46 -6.92 -2.47
N ARG A 228 -23.09 -7.53 -3.60
CA ARG A 228 -24.05 -7.93 -4.64
C ARG A 228 -25.08 -8.92 -4.11
N LYS A 229 -24.63 -9.94 -3.36
CA LYS A 229 -25.51 -10.99 -2.81
C LYS A 229 -26.55 -10.47 -1.80
N ILE A 230 -26.28 -9.34 -1.14
CA ILE A 230 -27.22 -8.67 -0.23
C ILE A 230 -28.03 -7.55 -0.91
N GLY A 231 -27.94 -7.41 -2.23
CA GLY A 231 -28.71 -6.42 -3.01
C GLY A 231 -28.09 -5.02 -3.08
N ASP A 232 -26.88 -4.80 -2.54
CA ASP A 232 -26.14 -3.55 -2.71
C ASP A 232 -25.40 -3.54 -4.06
N ILE A 233 -26.14 -3.15 -5.11
CA ILE A 233 -25.67 -3.17 -6.51
C ILE A 233 -25.03 -1.86 -6.97
N ASN A 234 -24.84 -0.87 -6.08
CA ASN A 234 -24.21 0.40 -6.44
C ASN A 234 -22.69 0.27 -6.56
N GLN A 235 -22.23 -0.55 -7.52
CA GLN A 235 -20.83 -0.93 -7.69
C GLN A 235 -19.89 0.27 -7.89
N ASN A 236 -20.38 1.33 -8.54
CA ASN A 236 -19.57 2.51 -8.86
C ASN A 236 -19.65 3.63 -7.82
N LYS A 237 -20.31 3.40 -6.67
CA LYS A 237 -20.39 4.42 -5.61
C LYS A 237 -19.06 4.52 -4.87
N ASP A 238 -18.60 3.40 -4.32
CA ASP A 238 -17.43 3.36 -3.47
C ASP A 238 -16.15 3.15 -4.29
N HIS A 239 -15.05 3.74 -3.83
CA HIS A 239 -13.72 3.37 -4.27
C HIS A 239 -13.28 2.11 -3.51
N TYR A 240 -12.49 1.26 -4.17
CA TYR A 240 -11.89 0.09 -3.55
C TYR A 240 -10.40 0.06 -3.86
N ILE A 241 -9.59 -0.22 -2.86
CA ILE A 241 -8.15 -0.35 -2.98
C ILE A 241 -7.73 -1.65 -2.30
N ALA A 242 -7.07 -2.52 -3.05
CA ALA A 242 -6.43 -3.70 -2.51
C ALA A 242 -4.93 -3.43 -2.44
N LEU A 243 -4.43 -3.35 -1.21
CA LEU A 243 -3.02 -3.19 -0.96
C LEU A 243 -2.29 -4.49 -1.37
N ASN A 244 -0.99 -4.37 -1.63
CA ASN A 244 -0.15 -5.54 -1.91
C ASN A 244 0.71 -5.82 -0.67
N GLY A 245 0.05 -6.07 0.48
CA GLY A 245 0.66 -6.16 1.82
C GLY A 245 0.73 -4.81 2.56
N VAL A 246 1.75 -4.61 3.40
CA VAL A 246 1.95 -3.39 4.23
C VAL A 246 2.48 -2.23 3.37
N ALA A 247 1.61 -1.60 2.58
CA ALA A 247 1.99 -0.53 1.64
C ALA A 247 1.12 0.72 1.82
N HIS A 248 1.40 1.50 2.88
CA HIS A 248 0.79 2.81 3.13
C HIS A 248 0.92 3.78 1.95
N ILE A 249 2.02 3.68 1.18
CA ILE A 249 2.28 4.51 -0.01
C ILE A 249 1.14 4.43 -1.05
N GLY A 250 0.55 3.24 -1.24
CA GLY A 250 -0.54 3.07 -2.20
C GLY A 250 -1.82 3.82 -1.79
N LEU A 251 -2.19 3.73 -0.51
CA LEU A 251 -3.35 4.45 0.03
C LEU A 251 -3.12 5.97 -0.01
N VAL A 252 -1.96 6.43 0.46
CA VAL A 252 -1.60 7.85 0.46
C VAL A 252 -1.62 8.44 -0.95
N HIS A 253 -1.03 7.75 -1.93
CA HIS A 253 -1.05 8.18 -3.32
C HIS A 253 -2.47 8.24 -3.89
N TYR A 254 -3.30 7.23 -3.57
CA TYR A 254 -4.68 7.19 -4.03
C TYR A 254 -5.51 8.37 -3.48
N LEU A 255 -5.36 8.68 -2.19
CA LEU A 255 -6.05 9.82 -1.55
C LEU A 255 -5.57 11.18 -2.11
N LYS A 256 -4.30 11.30 -2.48
CA LYS A 256 -3.77 12.51 -3.12
C LYS A 256 -4.38 12.76 -4.50
N THR A 257 -4.65 11.69 -5.26
CA THR A 257 -5.17 11.74 -6.63
C THR A 257 -6.70 11.77 -6.70
N HIS A 258 -7.37 11.50 -5.58
CA HIS A 258 -8.82 11.53 -5.42
C HIS A 258 -9.19 12.41 -4.21
N PRO A 259 -9.02 13.74 -4.34
CA PRO A 259 -9.19 14.68 -3.23
C PRO A 259 -10.63 14.80 -2.72
N ASP A 260 -11.60 14.25 -3.46
CA ASP A 260 -13.02 14.15 -3.14
C ASP A 260 -13.34 13.08 -2.09
N ILE A 261 -12.39 12.21 -1.75
CA ILE A 261 -12.55 11.23 -0.70
C ILE A 261 -12.50 11.91 0.67
N GLU A 262 -13.49 11.61 1.51
CA GLU A 262 -13.62 12.09 2.89
C GLU A 262 -13.67 10.93 3.90
N ASN A 263 -14.07 9.74 3.46
CA ASN A 263 -14.30 8.58 4.33
C ASN A 263 -13.43 7.39 3.91
N ILE A 264 -12.70 6.83 4.87
CA ILE A 264 -11.82 5.67 4.69
C ILE A 264 -12.36 4.53 5.55
N VAL A 265 -12.70 3.41 4.93
CA VAL A 265 -13.12 2.20 5.65
C VAL A 265 -12.02 1.16 5.54
N MET A 266 -11.47 0.74 6.68
CA MET A 266 -10.46 -0.31 6.73
C MET A 266 -11.14 -1.67 6.75
N CYS A 267 -10.79 -2.51 5.77
CA CYS A 267 -11.35 -3.84 5.51
C CYS A 267 -10.25 -4.91 5.43
N LEU A 268 -9.19 -4.77 6.23
CA LEU A 268 -8.07 -5.71 6.30
C LEU A 268 -8.46 -6.99 7.05
N ASP A 269 -7.53 -7.96 7.08
CA ASP A 269 -7.68 -9.24 7.76
C ASP A 269 -7.98 -9.04 9.26
N ASN A 270 -8.83 -9.92 9.79
CA ASN A 270 -9.16 -10.00 11.20
C ASN A 270 -8.20 -10.95 11.94
N ASP A 271 -6.91 -10.64 11.85
CA ASP A 271 -5.85 -11.28 12.63
C ASP A 271 -4.87 -10.24 13.18
N GLU A 272 -3.94 -10.66 14.04
CA GLU A 272 -2.98 -9.75 14.68
C GLU A 272 -2.16 -8.93 13.64
N PRO A 273 -1.57 -9.54 12.59
CA PRO A 273 -0.91 -8.77 11.52
C PRO A 273 -1.83 -7.78 10.79
N GLY A 274 -3.08 -8.15 10.50
CA GLY A 274 -4.06 -7.28 9.83
C GLY A 274 -4.47 -6.09 10.68
N GLN A 275 -4.60 -6.30 12.00
CA GLN A 275 -4.88 -5.25 12.98
C GLN A 275 -3.70 -4.26 13.11
N ASP A 276 -2.47 -4.78 13.20
CA ASP A 276 -1.26 -3.94 13.22
C ASP A 276 -1.12 -3.11 11.94
N ASN A 277 -1.39 -3.71 10.79
CA ASN A 277 -1.36 -3.02 9.50
C ASN A 277 -2.45 -1.94 9.42
N THR A 278 -3.65 -2.23 9.92
CA THR A 278 -4.75 -1.25 10.02
C THR A 278 -4.32 -0.02 10.82
N LEU A 279 -3.74 -0.22 12.01
CA LEU A 279 -3.24 0.87 12.85
C LEU A 279 -2.11 1.65 12.14
N SER A 280 -1.18 0.95 11.49
CA SER A 280 -0.09 1.58 10.73
C SER A 280 -0.60 2.47 9.59
N LEU A 281 -1.64 2.02 8.87
CA LEU A 281 -2.26 2.78 7.78
C LEU A 281 -2.98 4.02 8.29
N ILE A 282 -3.77 3.90 9.36
CA ILE A 282 -4.47 5.03 9.97
C ILE A 282 -3.45 6.08 10.41
N ASN A 283 -2.43 5.67 11.17
CA ASN A 283 -1.38 6.58 11.65
C ASN A 283 -0.65 7.26 10.49
N ALA A 284 -0.30 6.52 9.43
CA ALA A 284 0.37 7.10 8.27
C ALA A 284 -0.49 8.17 7.57
N VAL A 285 -1.81 7.95 7.45
CA VAL A 285 -2.73 8.93 6.84
C VAL A 285 -2.94 10.13 7.76
N GLU A 286 -3.16 9.91 9.06
CA GLU A 286 -3.34 10.99 10.05
C GLU A 286 -2.09 11.86 10.19
N GLU A 287 -0.89 11.28 10.17
CA GLU A 287 0.36 12.05 10.17
C GLU A 287 0.51 12.95 8.93
N LEU A 288 -0.01 12.51 7.79
CA LEU A 288 0.06 13.26 6.53
C LEU A 288 -1.05 14.29 6.37
N HIS A 289 -2.24 13.96 6.89
CA HIS A 289 -3.46 14.72 6.73
C HIS A 289 -4.26 14.76 8.04
N PRO A 290 -3.75 15.43 9.09
CA PRO A 290 -4.34 15.40 10.42
C PRO A 290 -5.81 15.84 10.41
N GLY A 291 -6.70 14.97 10.90
CA GLY A 291 -8.13 15.23 11.02
C GLY A 291 -8.87 15.45 9.70
N LYS A 292 -8.26 15.12 8.54
CA LYS A 292 -8.88 15.33 7.23
C LYS A 292 -9.93 14.27 6.90
N TYR A 293 -9.71 13.03 7.30
CA TYR A 293 -10.54 11.88 6.89
C TYR A 293 -11.27 11.26 8.07
N ASN A 294 -12.48 10.75 7.82
CA ASN A 294 -13.18 9.91 8.77
C ASN A 294 -12.77 8.46 8.57
N PHE A 295 -12.45 7.75 9.66
CA PHE A 295 -12.12 6.34 9.63
C PHE A 295 -13.25 5.48 10.17
N ASP A 296 -13.54 4.39 9.47
CA ASP A 296 -14.42 3.31 9.91
C ASP A 296 -13.71 1.96 9.79
N LEU A 297 -14.09 0.99 10.61
CA LEU A 297 -13.55 -0.36 10.60
C LEU A 297 -14.65 -1.33 10.22
N LYS A 298 -14.41 -2.10 9.16
CA LYS A 298 -15.27 -3.20 8.78
C LYS A 298 -14.42 -4.44 8.61
N LEU A 299 -14.45 -5.31 9.61
CA LEU A 299 -13.65 -6.52 9.63
C LEU A 299 -14.46 -7.72 9.11
N PRO A 300 -13.78 -8.74 8.56
CA PRO A 300 -14.35 -10.07 8.41
C PRO A 300 -15.02 -10.54 9.71
N THR A 301 -16.23 -11.10 9.61
CA THR A 301 -16.96 -11.56 10.80
C THR A 301 -16.29 -12.80 11.39
N GLU A 302 -16.10 -12.84 12.70
CA GLU A 302 -15.64 -14.04 13.42
C GLU A 302 -16.43 -15.30 13.01
N PRO A 303 -15.79 -16.48 12.89
CA PRO A 303 -14.37 -16.78 13.15
C PRO A 303 -13.45 -16.60 11.93
N HIS A 304 -13.89 -15.85 10.90
CA HIS A 304 -13.19 -15.79 9.63
C HIS A 304 -12.05 -14.78 9.67
N LYS A 305 -10.89 -15.16 9.16
CA LYS A 305 -9.71 -14.31 9.09
C LYS A 305 -9.86 -13.25 7.99
N ASP A 306 -10.30 -13.64 6.79
CA ASP A 306 -10.33 -12.77 5.62
C ASP A 306 -11.72 -12.72 4.96
N TRP A 307 -11.91 -11.79 4.02
CA TRP A 307 -13.20 -11.63 3.34
C TRP A 307 -13.53 -12.79 2.39
N ASN A 308 -12.52 -13.52 1.93
CA ASN A 308 -12.73 -14.70 1.10
C ASN A 308 -13.27 -15.88 1.91
N GLU A 309 -12.80 -16.07 3.15
CA GLU A 309 -13.33 -17.05 4.08
C GLU A 309 -14.80 -16.76 4.41
N VAL A 310 -15.16 -15.50 4.68
CA VAL A 310 -16.56 -15.09 4.87
C VAL A 310 -17.40 -15.46 3.66
N LEU A 311 -16.94 -15.14 2.44
CA LEU A 311 -17.67 -15.45 1.21
C LEU A 311 -17.84 -16.95 0.99
N LYS A 312 -16.79 -17.74 1.22
CA LYS A 312 -16.84 -19.20 1.09
C LYS A 312 -17.83 -19.82 2.08
N ASN A 313 -17.85 -19.34 3.32
CA ASN A 313 -18.83 -19.79 4.32
C ASN A 313 -20.27 -19.45 3.89
N ILE A 314 -20.52 -18.22 3.41
CA ILE A 314 -21.84 -17.84 2.85
C ILE A 314 -22.25 -18.77 1.70
N HIS A 315 -21.30 -19.18 0.85
CA HIS A 315 -21.60 -20.10 -0.25
C HIS A 315 -21.95 -21.50 0.26
N GLN A 316 -21.17 -22.04 1.18
CA GLN A 316 -21.40 -23.37 1.78
C GLN A 316 -22.74 -23.45 2.51
N GLU A 317 -23.09 -22.44 3.30
CA GLU A 317 -24.38 -22.42 4.02
C GLU A 317 -25.57 -22.36 3.06
N ARG A 318 -25.45 -21.67 1.92
CA ARG A 318 -26.48 -21.69 0.87
C ARG A 318 -26.60 -23.03 0.18
N GLU A 319 -25.49 -23.70 -0.13
CA GLU A 319 -25.52 -25.04 -0.72
C GLU A 319 -26.18 -26.05 0.23
N LYS A 320 -25.87 -25.99 1.53
CA LYS A 320 -26.53 -26.83 2.54
C LYS A 320 -28.03 -26.54 2.66
N ALA A 321 -28.45 -25.28 2.57
CA ALA A 321 -29.85 -24.91 2.62
C ALA A 321 -30.64 -25.49 1.42
N VAL A 322 -30.09 -25.39 0.21
CA VAL A 322 -30.70 -25.96 -1.00
C VAL A 322 -30.82 -27.48 -0.90
N VAL A 323 -29.78 -28.18 -0.43
CA VAL A 323 -29.82 -29.64 -0.25
C VAL A 323 -30.88 -30.07 0.78
N ARG A 324 -31.11 -29.28 1.84
CA ARG A 324 -32.18 -29.54 2.82
C ARG A 324 -33.58 -29.29 2.28
N GLU A 325 -33.75 -28.31 1.39
CA GLU A 325 -35.03 -28.04 0.73
C GLU A 325 -35.39 -29.11 -0.32
N ASP A 326 -34.39 -29.79 -0.89
CA ASP A 326 -34.55 -30.85 -1.90
C ASP A 326 -34.60 -32.28 -1.30
N ASP A 327 -34.60 -32.44 0.03
CA ASP A 327 -34.68 -33.74 0.74
C ASP A 327 -36.11 -34.02 1.25
N PRO A 328 -36.92 -34.87 0.58
CA PRO A 328 -38.33 -35.10 0.90
C PRO A 328 -38.57 -36.08 2.07
N GLU A 329 -37.56 -36.43 2.86
CA GLU A 329 -37.70 -37.41 3.96
C GLU A 329 -38.58 -36.92 5.14
N ASP A 330 -38.94 -35.63 5.22
CA ASP A 330 -39.76 -35.08 6.31
C ASP A 330 -41.30 -35.20 6.10
N GLU A 331 -41.79 -35.71 4.98
CA GLU A 331 -43.25 -35.85 4.75
C GLU A 331 -43.87 -37.20 5.17
N TRP A 332 -43.08 -38.18 5.66
CA TRP A 332 -43.59 -39.54 5.94
C TRP A 332 -43.69 -39.93 7.43
N GLU A 333 -43.47 -39.01 8.37
CA GLU A 333 -43.62 -39.29 9.82
C GLU A 333 -44.89 -38.71 10.50
N GLN A 334 -45.88 -38.24 9.74
CA GLN A 334 -47.16 -37.77 10.32
C GLN A 334 -48.39 -38.66 10.10
N GLU A 335 -48.27 -39.87 9.52
CA GLU A 335 -49.38 -40.82 9.45
C GLU A 335 -48.96 -42.27 9.79
N ALA A 336 -48.55 -42.52 11.04
CA ALA A 336 -48.45 -43.88 11.60
C ALA A 336 -49.21 -44.02 12.93
#